data_AF-A0A925NJX9-F1
#
_entry.id   AF-A0A925NJX9-F1
#
_cell.length_a   1.000
_cell.length_b   1.000
_cell.length_c   1.000
_cell.angle_alpha   90.00
_cell.angle_beta   90.00
_cell.angle_gamma   90.00
#
_symmetry.space_group_name_H-M   'P 1'
#
loop_
_entity.id
_entity.type
_entity.pdbx_description
1 polymer ?
#
loop_
_entity_poly.entity_id
_entity_poly.type
_entity_poly.pdbx_seq_one_letter_code
_entity_poly.pdbx_strand_id
1 'polypeptide(L)'
;TIAVRTLERFLRLHCRDALKIKGVVGRSPYFLVVNMGKCSTVSLYHEIKSLSDRRLEAIDLLSEDEAPKLQKYDEFIPTDLLRRAFAADYLDLETLGSSVSHW
;
A
#
# COMPACT_ATOMS: atom_id res chain seq x y z
N THR A 1 -3.40 8.19 9.44
CA THR A 1 -4.32 7.80 8.34
C THR A 1 -3.59 7.40 7.06
N ILE A 2 -2.54 8.13 6.65
CA ILE A 2 -1.76 7.86 5.43
C ILE A 2 -1.00 6.52 5.50
N ALA A 3 -0.33 6.23 6.62
CA ALA A 3 0.37 4.96 6.81
C ALA A 3 -0.53 3.71 6.67
N VAL A 4 -1.77 3.76 7.18
CA VAL A 4 -2.74 2.65 7.06
C VAL A 4 -3.15 2.42 5.61
N ARG A 5 -3.35 3.49 4.84
CA ARG A 5 -3.64 3.42 3.40
C ARG A 5 -2.45 2.83 2.63
N THR A 6 -1.25 3.24 2.99
CA THR A 6 0.00 2.75 2.40
C THR A 6 0.16 1.25 2.65
N LEU A 7 -0.10 0.80 3.87
CA LEU A 7 -0.11 -0.62 4.22
C LEU A 7 -1.19 -1.39 3.46
N GLU A 8 -2.41 -0.85 3.37
CA GLU A 8 -3.49 -1.48 2.61
C GLU A 8 -3.09 -1.70 1.14
N ARG A 9 -2.49 -0.69 0.51
CA ARG A 9 -1.98 -0.79 -0.86
C ARG A 9 -0.86 -1.80 -1.00
N PHE A 10 0.12 -1.77 -0.09
CA PHE A 10 1.20 -2.75 -0.06
C PHE A 10 0.67 -4.19 -0.01
N LEU A 11 -0.28 -4.45 0.89
CA LEU A 11 -0.89 -5.77 1.01
C LEU A 11 -1.68 -6.18 -0.25
N ARG A 12 -2.33 -5.22 -0.92
CA ARG A 12 -3.11 -5.48 -2.14
C ARG A 12 -2.24 -5.73 -3.37
N LEU A 13 -1.08 -5.10 -3.48
CA LEU A 13 -0.21 -5.20 -4.64
C LEU A 13 0.84 -6.31 -4.46
N HIS A 14 1.63 -6.26 -3.38
CA HIS A 14 2.73 -7.19 -3.17
C HIS A 14 2.27 -8.49 -2.51
N CYS A 15 1.55 -8.40 -1.40
CA CYS A 15 1.18 -9.61 -0.66
C CYS A 15 0.08 -10.42 -1.36
N ARG A 16 -0.70 -9.80 -2.25
CA ARG A 16 -1.66 -10.53 -3.09
C ARG A 16 -0.96 -11.50 -4.02
N ASP A 17 0.15 -11.08 -4.64
CA ASP A 17 0.94 -11.92 -5.53
C ASP A 17 1.75 -12.96 -4.74
N ALA A 18 2.51 -12.51 -3.73
CA ALA A 18 3.39 -13.36 -2.94
C ALA A 18 2.64 -14.41 -2.08
N LEU A 19 1.51 -14.03 -1.47
CA LEU A 19 0.78 -14.84 -0.49
C LEU A 19 -0.62 -15.24 -0.96
N LYS A 20 -0.98 -15.03 -2.23
CA LYS A 20 -2.29 -15.41 -2.81
C LYS A 20 -3.48 -15.02 -1.92
N ILE A 21 -3.41 -13.83 -1.32
CA ILE A 21 -4.44 -13.30 -0.42
C ILE A 21 -5.72 -13.07 -1.22
N LYS A 22 -6.88 -13.47 -0.67
CA LYS A 22 -8.17 -13.37 -1.38
C LYS A 22 -8.69 -11.94 -1.43
N GLY A 23 -8.46 -11.18 -0.38
CA GLY A 23 -8.85 -9.77 -0.31
C GLY A 23 -8.34 -9.09 0.96
N VAL A 24 -8.19 -7.77 0.87
CA VAL A 24 -7.81 -6.89 1.97
C VAL A 24 -8.87 -5.80 2.05
N VAL A 25 -9.44 -5.61 3.23
CA VAL A 25 -10.46 -4.57 3.48
C VAL A 25 -9.98 -3.69 4.63
N GLY A 26 -9.57 -2.47 4.30
CA GLY A 26 -9.27 -1.45 5.30
C GLY A 26 -10.54 -0.74 5.75
N ARG A 27 -10.85 -0.79 7.05
CA ARG A 27 -11.74 0.20 7.68
C ARG A 27 -10.87 1.24 8.37
N SER A 28 -10.21 2.06 7.55
CA SER A 28 -9.44 3.20 8.03
C SER A 28 -10.33 4.12 8.87
N PRO A 29 -9.88 4.61 10.04
CA PRO A 29 -8.54 4.46 10.63
C PRO A 29 -8.37 3.29 11.63
N TYR A 30 -9.38 2.45 11.84
CA TYR A 30 -9.45 1.61 13.05
C TYR A 30 -8.89 0.20 12.88
N PHE A 31 -9.19 -0.49 11.78
CA PHE A 31 -8.75 -1.88 11.60
C PHE A 31 -8.68 -2.26 10.12
N LEU A 32 -7.86 -3.29 9.85
CA LEU A 32 -7.67 -3.84 8.51
C LEU A 32 -7.94 -5.34 8.58
N VAL A 33 -8.82 -5.82 7.69
CA VAL A 33 -9.21 -7.23 7.62
C VAL A 33 -8.54 -7.85 6.41
N VAL A 34 -7.70 -8.86 6.63
CA VAL A 34 -7.05 -9.62 5.57
C VAL A 34 -7.68 -11.00 5.47
N ASN A 35 -8.24 -11.32 4.29
CA ASN A 35 -8.74 -12.65 4.00
C ASN A 35 -7.58 -13.52 3.48
N MET A 36 -6.87 -14.14 4.42
CA MET A 36 -5.82 -15.11 4.16
C MET A 36 -6.48 -16.45 3.83
N GLY A 37 -6.34 -16.92 2.58
CA GLY A 37 -6.93 -18.18 2.14
C GLY A 37 -6.28 -19.39 2.81
N LYS A 38 -5.19 -19.89 2.23
CA LYS A 38 -4.39 -21.02 2.77
C LYS A 38 -3.09 -20.57 3.45
N CYS A 39 -2.87 -19.27 3.59
CA CYS A 39 -1.61 -18.72 4.09
C CYS A 39 -1.59 -18.60 5.61
N SER A 40 -0.41 -18.81 6.18
CA SER A 40 -0.17 -18.63 7.60
C SER A 40 -0.02 -17.16 7.96
N THR A 41 -0.52 -16.79 9.13
CA THR A 41 -0.31 -15.45 9.74
C THR A 41 1.17 -15.11 9.87
N VAL A 42 2.02 -16.11 10.13
CA VAL A 42 3.47 -15.95 10.28
C VAL A 42 4.12 -15.46 8.98
N SER A 43 3.71 -16.03 7.83
CA SER A 43 4.23 -15.62 6.52
C SER A 43 3.83 -14.18 6.19
N LEU A 44 2.60 -13.79 6.52
CA LEU A 44 2.13 -12.42 6.33
C LEU A 44 2.89 -11.43 7.22
N TYR A 45 3.10 -11.76 8.50
CA TYR A 45 3.91 -10.92 9.38
C TYR A 45 5.35 -10.78 8.88
N HIS A 46 5.96 -11.85 8.40
CA HIS A 46 7.31 -11.81 7.83
C HIS A 46 7.39 -10.93 6.58
N GLU A 47 6.39 -10.99 5.69
CA GLU A 47 6.35 -10.13 4.50
C GLU A 47 6.17 -8.65 4.87
N ILE A 48 5.32 -8.34 5.84
CA ILE A 48 5.16 -6.97 6.36
C ILE A 48 6.47 -6.49 6.98
N LYS A 49 7.15 -7.32 7.77
CA LYS A 49 8.43 -6.97 8.38
C LYS A 49 9.53 -6.74 7.34
N SER A 50 9.49 -7.47 6.23
CA SER A 50 10.42 -7.27 5.11
C SER A 50 10.30 -5.87 4.47
N LEU A 51 9.16 -5.20 4.64
CA LEU A 51 8.91 -3.85 4.14
C LEU A 51 9.87 -2.83 4.75
N SER A 52 10.21 -2.97 6.04
CA SER A 52 11.17 -2.07 6.71
C SER A 52 12.60 -2.23 6.20
N ASP A 53 12.95 -3.39 5.61
CA ASP A 53 14.29 -3.69 5.08
C ASP A 53 14.38 -3.44 3.57
N ARG A 54 13.25 -3.56 2.85
CA ARG A 54 13.17 -3.28 1.43
C ARG A 54 13.12 -1.78 1.15
N ARG A 55 14.01 -1.31 0.29
CA ARG A 55 13.96 0.05 -0.27
C ARG A 55 12.91 0.11 -1.38
N LEU A 56 11.65 0.24 -0.99
CA LEU A 56 10.52 0.46 -1.89
C LEU A 56 10.31 1.96 -2.10
N GLU A 57 9.98 2.35 -3.32
CA GLU A 57 9.57 3.71 -3.62
C GLU A 57 8.04 3.81 -3.57
N ALA A 58 7.50 4.97 -3.20
CA ALA A 58 6.05 5.16 -3.09
C ALA A 58 5.33 4.90 -4.43
N ILE A 59 6.03 5.08 -5.55
CA ILE A 59 5.50 4.82 -6.88
C ILE A 59 5.33 3.32 -7.19
N ASP A 60 6.05 2.44 -6.50
CA ASP A 60 5.94 0.98 -6.66
C ASP A 60 4.61 0.45 -6.08
N LEU A 61 3.98 1.25 -5.21
CA LEU A 61 2.66 0.97 -4.65
C LEU A 61 1.50 1.45 -5.54
N LEU A 62 1.79 1.79 -6.80
CA LEU A 62 0.81 2.12 -7.83
C LEU A 62 0.91 1.12 -8.97
N SER A 63 -0.23 0.63 -9.45
CA SER A 63 -0.25 -0.18 -10.67
C SER A 63 0.20 0.65 -11.87
N GLU A 64 0.79 0.00 -12.89
CA GLU A 64 1.30 0.69 -14.08
C GLU A 64 0.26 1.53 -14.82
N ASP A 65 -1.02 1.16 -14.79
CA ASP A 65 -2.13 1.91 -15.40
C ASP A 65 -2.98 2.71 -14.40
N GLU A 66 -2.59 2.75 -13.12
CA GLU A 66 -3.38 3.42 -12.09
C GLU A 66 -3.07 4.91 -12.04
N ALA A 67 -4.01 5.76 -12.47
CA ALA A 67 -3.95 7.22 -12.31
C ALA A 67 -5.15 7.72 -11.48
N PRO A 68 -4.99 7.84 -10.14
CA PRO A 68 -6.07 8.29 -9.27
C PRO A 68 -6.45 9.75 -9.56
N LYS A 69 -7.72 9.99 -9.90
CA LYS A 69 -8.30 11.33 -10.01
C LYS A 69 -8.95 11.69 -8.69
N LEU A 70 -8.33 12.60 -7.94
CA LEU A 70 -8.72 13.02 -6.61
C LEU A 70 -9.42 14.39 -6.61
N GLN A 71 -8.98 15.29 -7.48
CA GLN A 71 -9.49 16.65 -7.60
C GLN A 71 -10.33 16.83 -8.87
N LYS A 72 -11.20 17.84 -8.84
CA LYS A 72 -12.11 18.16 -9.95
C LYS A 72 -11.39 18.43 -11.28
N TYR A 73 -10.17 18.98 -11.23
CA TYR A 73 -9.40 19.39 -12.41
C TYR A 73 -8.31 18.38 -12.81
N ASP A 74 -8.26 17.21 -12.18
CA ASP A 74 -7.27 16.17 -12.53
C ASP A 74 -7.47 15.64 -13.95
N GLU A 75 -8.64 15.82 -14.55
CA GLU A 75 -8.88 15.47 -15.96
C GLU A 75 -7.99 16.24 -16.95
N PHE A 76 -7.49 17.42 -16.57
CA PHE A 76 -6.62 18.25 -17.40
C PHE A 76 -5.13 17.99 -17.16
N ILE A 77 -4.77 17.16 -16.18
CA ILE A 77 -3.40 16.89 -15.79
C ILE A 77 -2.93 15.59 -16.45
N PRO A 78 -1.73 15.56 -17.05
CA PRO A 78 -1.12 14.33 -17.53
C PRO A 78 -1.11 13.23 -16.46
N THR A 79 -1.41 12.00 -16.85
CA THR A 79 -1.51 10.86 -15.95
C THR A 79 -0.21 10.57 -15.19
N ASP A 80 0.96 10.81 -15.81
CA ASP A 80 2.26 10.67 -15.14
C ASP A 80 2.41 11.62 -13.94
N LEU A 81 1.96 12.87 -14.08
CA LEU A 81 2.02 13.86 -13.00
C LEU A 81 1.05 13.53 -11.88
N LEU A 82 -0.15 13.06 -12.21
CA LEU A 82 -1.13 12.59 -11.21
C LEU A 82 -0.58 11.44 -10.37
N ARG A 83 0.13 10.50 -11.00
CA ARG A 83 0.75 9.36 -10.31
C ARG A 83 1.85 9.81 -9.35
N ARG A 84 2.73 10.71 -9.79
CA ARG A 84 3.78 11.29 -8.94
C ARG A 84 3.19 12.07 -7.77
N ALA A 85 2.18 12.89 -8.02
CA ALA A 85 1.47 13.63 -6.97
C ALA A 85 0.82 12.68 -5.96
N PHE A 86 0.13 11.64 -6.43
CA PHE A 86 -0.45 10.64 -5.55
C PHE A 86 0.61 9.92 -4.69
N ALA A 87 1.73 9.53 -5.30
CA ALA A 87 2.81 8.85 -4.59
C ALA A 87 3.46 9.76 -3.53
N ALA A 88 3.61 11.05 -3.80
CA ALA A 88 4.21 12.00 -2.87
C ALA A 88 3.25 12.42 -1.73
N ASP A 89 1.98 12.67 -2.05
CA ASP A 89 1.05 13.30 -1.11
C ASP A 89 0.20 12.29 -0.32
N TYR A 90 -0.05 11.09 -0.89
CA TYR A 90 -1.02 10.13 -0.33
C TYR A 90 -0.40 8.81 0.13
N LEU A 91 0.91 8.62 -0.07
CA LEU A 91 1.64 7.43 0.36
C LEU A 91 2.82 7.84 1.23
N ASP A 92 3.01 7.11 2.33
CA ASP A 92 4.07 7.37 3.29
C ASP A 92 4.67 6.05 3.74
N LEU A 93 5.76 5.67 3.07
CA LEU A 93 6.54 4.47 3.35
C LEU A 93 7.47 4.64 4.54
N GLU A 94 7.95 5.85 4.82
CA GLU A 94 8.87 6.10 5.93
C GLU A 94 8.17 5.93 7.29
N THR A 95 7.00 6.55 7.45
CA THR A 95 6.19 6.41 8.66
C THR A 95 5.68 4.97 8.80
N LEU A 96 5.36 4.30 7.68
CA LEU A 96 4.94 2.90 7.70
C LEU A 96 6.08 1.98 8.16
N GLY A 97 7.26 2.10 7.53
CA GLY A 97 8.44 1.30 7.86
C GLY A 97 8.89 1.51 9.31
N SER A 98 8.82 2.75 9.80
CA SER A 98 9.07 3.09 11.20
C SER A 98 8.03 2.48 12.13
N SER A 99 6.74 2.46 11.77
CA SER A 99 5.72 1.83 12.61
C SER A 99 5.91 0.31 12.68
N VAL A 100 6.21 -0.32 11.54
CA VAL A 100 6.43 -1.77 11.44
C VAL A 100 7.69 -2.22 12.17
N SER A 101 8.75 -1.39 12.23
CA SER A 101 9.96 -1.73 12.99
C SER A 101 9.73 -1.76 14.50
N HIS A 102 8.69 -1.08 14.99
CA HIS A 102 8.28 -1.08 16.39
C HIS A 102 7.23 -2.17 16.72
N TRP A 103 6.81 -3.00 15.75
CA TRP A 103 5.84 -4.08 15.92
C TRP A 103 6.50 -5.42 16.27
#